data_AF-A0A7V2NVE0-F1
#
_entry.id   AF-A0A7V2NVE0-F1
#
_cell.length_a   1.000
_cell.length_b   1.000
_cell.length_c   1.000
_cell.angle_alpha   90.00
_cell.angle_beta   90.00
_cell.angle_gamma   90.00
#
_symmetry.space_group_name_H-M   'P 1'
#
loop_
_entity.id
_entity.type
_entity.pdbx_description
1 polymer ?
#
loop_
_entity_poly.entity_id
_entity_poly.type
_entity_poly.pdbx_seq_one_letter_code
_entity_poly.pdbx_strand_id
1 'polypeptide(L)'
;MDLGSEGGYTMRRKGYYRKKDLLYKELDFSEEKISEYWKEVKDWFWEDLRENNPWLLKKMIEEVLESRVRIKIGVGRYEREKERKGYRNGYYRRNLET
;
A
#
# COMPACT_ATOMS: atom_id res chain seq x y z
N MET A 1 -5.88 -40.66 0.63
CA MET A 1 -6.58 -39.44 1.06
C MET A 1 -5.52 -38.39 1.21
N ASP A 2 -5.17 -37.74 0.10
CA ASP A 2 -4.12 -36.74 0.03
C ASP A 2 -4.79 -35.36 0.06
N LEU A 3 -4.69 -34.69 1.21
CA LEU A 3 -5.03 -33.27 1.30
C LEU A 3 -3.76 -32.50 0.97
N GLY A 4 -3.65 -32.20 -0.32
CA GLY A 4 -2.56 -31.45 -0.93
C GLY A 4 -2.41 -30.04 -0.37
N SER A 5 -1.14 -29.70 -0.18
CA SER A 5 -0.54 -28.36 -0.15
C SER A 5 -1.50 -27.17 -0.35
N GLU A 6 -2.00 -26.62 0.75
CA GLU A 6 -2.40 -25.22 0.75
C GLU A 6 -1.12 -24.38 0.78
N GLY A 7 -0.72 -23.89 -0.39
CA GLY A 7 0.28 -22.84 -0.55
C GLY A 7 -0.19 -21.56 0.13
N GLY A 8 -0.09 -21.53 1.45
CA GLY A 8 -0.33 -20.36 2.27
C GLY A 8 0.73 -19.32 1.95
N TYR A 9 0.29 -18.13 1.57
CA TYR A 9 1.16 -16.96 1.52
C TYR A 9 1.82 -16.81 2.90
N THR A 10 3.10 -17.17 3.01
CA THR A 10 3.89 -16.82 4.18
C THR A 10 4.12 -15.31 4.12
N MET A 11 3.17 -14.55 4.67
CA MET A 11 3.42 -13.17 5.04
C MET A 11 4.51 -13.25 6.11
N ARG A 12 5.77 -13.04 5.72
CA ARG A 12 6.83 -12.69 6.66
C ARG A 12 6.31 -11.45 7.40
N ARG A 13 5.72 -11.63 8.58
CA ARG A 13 5.44 -10.54 9.51
C ARG A 13 6.80 -9.88 9.74
N LYS A 14 7.05 -8.72 9.09
CA LYS A 14 8.11 -7.81 9.51
C LYS A 14 7.88 -7.61 11.00
N GLY A 15 8.85 -8.07 11.79
CA GLY A 15 8.74 -8.09 13.24
C GLY A 15 8.36 -6.71 13.73
N TYR A 16 7.20 -6.61 14.36
CA TYR A 16 6.87 -5.47 15.19
C TYR A 16 7.96 -5.38 16.26
N TYR A 17 8.56 -4.20 16.36
CA TYR A 17 9.68 -3.89 17.25
C TYR A 17 9.48 -4.52 18.64
N ARG A 18 10.53 -5.20 19.11
CA ARG A 18 10.59 -5.81 20.43
C ARG A 18 10.34 -4.71 21.46
N LYS A 19 9.27 -4.88 22.23
CA LYS A 19 8.57 -3.90 23.08
C LYS A 19 9.35 -3.37 24.30
N LYS A 20 10.69 -3.24 24.25
CA LYS A 20 11.50 -2.95 25.46
C LYS A 20 12.40 -1.71 25.45
N ASP A 21 12.60 -1.04 24.33
CA ASP A 21 13.47 0.16 24.29
C ASP A 21 12.82 1.36 23.56
N LEU A 22 11.49 1.49 23.61
CA LEU A 22 10.87 2.79 23.33
C LEU A 22 11.14 3.68 24.55
N LEU A 23 12.35 4.25 24.60
CA LEU A 23 12.70 5.36 25.46
C LEU A 23 11.75 6.50 25.08
N TYR A 24 10.62 6.62 25.78
CA TYR A 24 9.69 7.72 25.59
C TYR A 24 10.44 8.99 25.95
N LYS A 25 10.90 9.71 24.93
CA LYS A 25 11.41 11.06 25.09
C LYS A 25 10.19 11.92 25.41
N GLU A 26 10.15 12.50 26.61
CA GLU A 26 9.15 13.51 26.92
C GLU A 26 9.27 14.62 25.87
N LEU A 27 8.19 14.86 25.13
CA LEU A 27 8.14 15.89 24.11
C LEU A 27 7.95 17.23 24.80
N ASP A 28 8.90 18.14 24.59
CA ASP A 28 8.81 19.51 25.07
C ASP A 28 8.07 20.37 24.04
N PHE A 29 6.84 20.78 24.35
CA PHE A 29 6.02 21.60 23.46
C PHE A 29 6.28 23.12 23.64
N SER A 30 7.45 23.52 24.15
CA SER A 30 7.89 24.91 24.07
C SER A 30 7.99 25.39 22.61
N GLU A 31 7.74 26.68 22.36
CA GLU A 31 7.76 27.25 21.00
C GLU A 31 9.10 27.00 20.28
N GLU A 32 10.21 27.00 21.04
CA GLU A 32 11.55 26.73 20.52
C GLU A 32 11.70 25.28 20.04
N LYS A 33 11.16 24.32 20.77
CA LYS A 33 11.27 22.88 20.48
C LYS A 33 10.26 22.40 19.43
N ILE A 34 9.10 23.03 19.35
CA ILE A 34 8.08 22.73 18.33
C ILE A 34 8.67 22.85 16.92
N SER A 35 9.45 23.89 16.65
CA SER A 35 10.07 24.10 15.33
C SER A 35 11.07 22.99 14.97
N GLU A 36 11.88 22.57 15.94
CA GLU A 36 12.86 21.48 15.78
C GLU A 36 12.17 20.15 15.51
N TYR A 37 11.14 19.80 16.29
CA TYR A 37 10.34 18.59 16.06
C TYR A 37 9.61 18.64 14.72
N TRP A 38 9.09 19.80 14.31
CA TRP A 38 8.41 19.90 13.03
C TRP A 38 9.34 19.68 11.85
N LYS A 39 10.60 20.11 11.99
CA LYS A 39 11.64 19.85 10.99
C LYS A 39 11.96 18.36 10.92
N GLU A 40 12.16 17.71 12.05
CA GLU A 40 12.43 16.27 12.14
C GLU A 40 11.31 15.42 11.51
N VAL A 41 10.04 15.72 11.82
CA VAL A 41 8.90 15.00 11.24
C VAL A 41 8.79 15.23 9.73
N LYS A 42 9.07 16.44 9.25
CA LYS A 42 9.07 16.72 7.81
C LYS A 42 10.19 15.95 7.10
N ASP A 43 11.39 15.94 7.67
CA ASP A 43 12.53 15.23 7.09
C ASP A 43 12.25 13.73 7.01
N TRP A 44 11.73 13.14 8.09
CA TRP A 44 11.29 11.74 8.10
C TRP A 44 10.17 11.45 7.08
N PHE A 45 9.17 12.33 7.00
CA PHE A 45 8.09 12.20 6.02
C PHE A 45 8.63 12.23 4.57
N TRP A 46 9.57 13.13 4.28
CA TRP A 46 10.17 13.22 2.95
C TRP A 46 11.07 12.03 2.63
N GLU A 47 11.78 11.48 3.61
CA GLU A 47 12.54 10.23 3.45
C GLU A 47 11.61 9.04 3.15
N ASP A 48 10.57 8.85 3.95
CA ASP A 48 9.58 7.80 3.74
C ASP A 48 8.88 7.95 2.38
N LEU A 49 8.55 9.18 1.98
CA LEU A 49 7.92 9.46 0.69
C LEU A 49 8.88 9.20 -0.48
N ARG A 50 10.18 9.49 -0.33
CA ARG A 50 11.21 9.17 -1.35
C ARG A 50 11.40 7.66 -1.48
N GLU A 51 11.43 6.93 -0.38
CA GLU A 51 11.62 5.47 -0.36
C GLU A 51 10.38 4.71 -0.84
N ASN A 52 9.17 5.20 -0.52
CA ASN A 52 7.90 4.57 -0.89
C ASN A 52 7.29 5.06 -2.20
N ASN A 53 7.93 6.01 -2.90
CA ASN A 53 7.43 6.60 -4.15
C ASN A 53 7.06 5.54 -5.22
N PRO A 54 7.89 4.51 -5.47
CA PRO A 54 7.55 3.49 -6.47
C PRO A 54 6.29 2.69 -6.11
N TRP A 55 6.07 2.43 -4.82
CA TRP A 55 4.87 1.73 -4.36
C TRP A 55 3.62 2.60 -4.51
N LEU A 56 3.70 3.87 -4.13
CA LEU A 56 2.60 4.81 -4.25
C LEU A 56 2.21 5.00 -5.72
N LEU A 57 3.19 5.24 -6.59
CA LEU A 57 2.99 5.36 -8.03
C LEU A 57 2.37 4.09 -8.62
N LYS A 58 2.89 2.92 -8.25
CA LYS A 58 2.31 1.62 -8.63
C LYS A 58 0.84 1.54 -8.21
N LYS A 59 0.53 1.92 -6.97
CA LYS A 59 -0.83 1.84 -6.43
C LYS A 59 -1.79 2.75 -7.18
N MET A 60 -1.38 4.00 -7.45
CA MET A 60 -2.16 4.95 -8.26
C MET A 60 -2.44 4.41 -9.66
N ILE A 61 -1.43 3.86 -10.34
CA ILE A 61 -1.58 3.29 -11.67
C ILE A 61 -2.55 2.09 -11.64
N GLU A 62 -2.40 1.18 -10.67
CA GLU A 62 -3.29 0.03 -10.50
C GLU A 62 -4.75 0.45 -10.26
N GLU A 63 -4.99 1.51 -9.48
CA GLU A 63 -6.33 2.05 -9.22
C GLU A 63 -6.97 2.69 -10.45
N VAL A 64 -6.20 3.44 -11.24
CA VAL A 64 -6.68 4.02 -12.50
C VAL A 64 -7.03 2.92 -13.50
N LEU A 65 -6.20 1.89 -13.61
CA LEU A 65 -6.45 0.75 -14.51
C LEU A 65 -7.69 -0.04 -14.08
N GLU A 66 -7.83 -0.31 -12.78
CA GLU A 66 -8.99 -1.00 -12.22
C GLU A 66 -10.28 -0.20 -12.47
N SER A 67 -10.23 1.12 -12.31
CA SER A 67 -11.35 2.02 -12.61
C SER A 67 -11.74 1.96 -14.09
N ARG A 68 -10.76 1.97 -14.99
CA ARG A 68 -11.01 1.81 -16.45
C ARG A 68 -11.66 0.48 -16.79
N VAL A 69 -11.21 -0.62 -16.18
CA VAL A 69 -11.83 -1.94 -16.37
C VAL A 69 -13.27 -1.93 -15.87
N ARG A 70 -13.53 -1.35 -14.70
CA ARG A 70 -14.88 -1.21 -14.15
C ARG A 70 -15.81 -0.44 -15.09
N ILE A 71 -15.37 0.71 -15.60
CA ILE A 71 -16.14 1.51 -16.56
C ILE A 71 -16.45 0.72 -17.83
N LYS A 72 -15.46 -0.01 -18.36
CA LYS A 72 -15.61 -0.80 -19.59
C LYS A 72 -16.57 -1.98 -19.42
N ILE A 73 -16.46 -2.71 -18.31
CA ILE A 73 -17.28 -3.90 -18.03
C ILE A 73 -18.67 -3.50 -17.48
N GLY A 74 -18.78 -2.33 -16.85
CA GLY A 74 -20.00 -1.84 -16.22
C GLY A 74 -20.24 -2.36 -14.80
N VAL A 75 -19.34 -3.18 -14.25
CA VAL A 75 -19.47 -3.74 -12.89
C VAL A 75 -18.15 -3.79 -12.13
N GLY A 76 -18.24 -3.72 -10.80
CA GLY A 76 -17.15 -3.97 -9.88
C GLY A 76 -16.68 -5.43 -9.87
N ARG A 77 -15.70 -5.71 -9.03
CA ARG A 77 -15.15 -7.07 -8.92
C ARG A 77 -16.12 -7.95 -8.13
N TYR A 78 -16.43 -9.12 -8.67
CA TYR A 78 -17.39 -10.09 -8.10
C TYR A 78 -18.86 -9.65 -8.01
N GLU A 79 -19.18 -8.43 -8.46
CA GLU A 79 -20.57 -7.94 -8.53
C GLU A 79 -21.35 -8.66 -9.62
N ARG A 80 -22.55 -9.15 -9.28
CA ARG A 80 -23.46 -9.79 -10.23
C ARG A 80 -24.51 -8.78 -10.67
N GLU A 81 -24.42 -8.34 -11.93
CA GLU A 81 -25.37 -7.40 -12.50
C GLU A 81 -25.80 -7.89 -13.89
N LYS A 82 -27.06 -7.61 -14.25
CA LYS A 82 -27.62 -8.05 -15.55
C LYS A 82 -27.01 -7.30 -16.73
N GLU A 83 -26.61 -6.05 -16.52
CA GLU A 83 -26.06 -5.17 -17.57
C GLU A 83 -24.54 -5.33 -17.78
N ARG A 84 -23.92 -6.34 -17.17
CA ARG A 84 -22.48 -6.63 -17.33
C ARG A 84 -22.13 -6.83 -18.80
N LYS A 85 -21.15 -6.06 -19.29
CA LYS A 85 -20.71 -6.05 -20.70
C LYS A 85 -19.58 -7.03 -21.02
N GLY A 86 -19.07 -7.77 -20.04
CA GLY A 86 -18.02 -8.76 -20.24
C GLY A 86 -17.43 -9.33 -18.95
N TYR A 87 -16.34 -10.10 -19.08
CA TYR A 87 -15.66 -10.75 -17.95
C TYR A 87 -14.23 -10.24 -17.79
N ARG A 88 -13.72 -10.31 -16.55
CA ARG A 88 -12.33 -9.98 -16.21
C ARG A 88 -11.46 -11.21 -16.48
N ASN A 89 -10.36 -11.02 -17.20
CA ASN A 89 -9.43 -12.09 -17.56
C ASN A 89 -8.17 -12.08 -16.68
N GLY A 90 -8.35 -12.03 -15.36
CA GLY A 90 -7.23 -11.98 -14.41
C GLY A 90 -6.37 -10.72 -14.51
N TYR A 91 -5.08 -10.85 -14.17
CA TYR A 91 -4.09 -9.79 -14.23
C TYR A 91 -2.79 -10.33 -14.84
N TYR A 92 -1.95 -9.44 -15.37
CA TYR A 92 -0.61 -9.76 -15.86
C TYR A 92 0.40 -8.77 -15.30
N ARG A 93 1.66 -9.18 -15.20
CA ARG A 93 2.77 -8.31 -14.78
C ARG A 93 3.32 -7.57 -15.99
N ARG A 94 3.63 -6.28 -15.82
CA ARG A 94 4.25 -5.46 -16.87
C ARG A 94 5.29 -4.53 -16.26
N ASN A 95 6.48 -4.48 -16.86
CA ASN A 95 7.47 -3.45 -16.58
C ASN A 95 7.08 -2.18 -17.33
N LEU A 96 7.03 -1.05 -16.62
CA LEU A 96 6.61 0.25 -17.18
C LEU A 96 7.80 1.16 -17.53
N GLU A 97 9.02 0.68 -17.32
CA GLU A 97 10.25 1.34 -17.75
C GLU A 97 10.42 1.10 -19.26
N THR A 98 10.82 2.15 -19.99
CA THR A 98 11.20 2.13 -21.41
C THR A 98 12.61 2.66 -21.56
#